data_AF-A0AA92HVJ9-F1
#
_entry.id   AF-A0AA92HVJ9-F1
#
_cell.length_a   1.000
_cell.length_b   1.000
_cell.length_c   1.000
_cell.angle_alpha   90.00
_cell.angle_beta   90.00
_cell.angle_gamma   90.00
#
_symmetry.space_group_name_H-M   'P 1'
#
loop_
_entity.id
_entity.type
_entity.pdbx_description
1 polymer ?
#
loop_
_entity_poly.entity_id
_entity_poly.type
_entity_poly.pdbx_seq_one_letter_code
_entity_poly.pdbx_strand_id
1 'polypeptide(L)'
;MRPVLTCWDGTLIRYAAADFPPGTLPLLLDGGTKGWVEAGLPLSAGLERLGPEPDDVYKRPYEGTDNSAAAMQGYIDWELELVDQLKRDGAHNFRVI
;
A
#
# COMPACT_ATOMS: atom_id res chain seq x y z
N MET A 1 -3.61 -28.25 -1.37
CA MET A 1 -2.84 -27.42 -0.42
C MET A 1 -3.83 -26.48 0.27
N ARG A 2 -3.75 -26.25 1.58
CA ARG A 2 -4.65 -25.34 2.29
C ARG A 2 -3.89 -24.05 2.64
N PRO A 3 -4.23 -22.90 2.04
CA PRO A 3 -3.51 -21.65 2.30
C PRO A 3 -3.81 -21.14 3.71
N VAL A 4 -2.84 -20.44 4.30
CA VAL A 4 -3.00 -19.69 5.56
C VAL A 4 -2.86 -18.21 5.21
N LEU A 5 -3.86 -17.41 5.57
CA LEU A 5 -3.86 -15.97 5.35
C LEU A 5 -3.42 -15.24 6.61
N THR A 6 -2.70 -14.12 6.42
CA THR A 6 -2.33 -13.20 7.50
C THR A 6 -2.39 -11.75 7.00
N CYS A 7 -2.56 -10.81 7.93
CA CYS A 7 -2.22 -9.40 7.79
C CYS A 7 -1.64 -8.95 9.14
N TRP A 8 -1.37 -7.66 9.36
CA TRP A 8 -0.73 -7.21 10.60
C TRP A 8 -1.44 -7.73 11.87
N ASP A 9 -2.73 -7.44 12.03
CA ASP A 9 -3.52 -7.78 13.23
C ASP A 9 -4.68 -8.77 12.95
N GLY A 10 -4.75 -9.29 11.73
CA GLY A 10 -5.78 -10.23 11.28
C GLY A 10 -7.10 -9.60 10.81
N THR A 11 -7.25 -8.26 10.87
CA THR A 11 -8.50 -7.58 10.50
C THR A 11 -8.86 -7.73 9.02
N LEU A 12 -7.88 -7.57 8.12
CA LEU A 12 -8.11 -7.58 6.67
C LEU A 12 -8.35 -8.98 6.10
N ILE A 13 -7.93 -10.03 6.82
CA ILE A 13 -8.00 -11.43 6.34
C ILE A 13 -9.43 -11.84 5.98
N ARG A 14 -10.43 -11.33 6.72
CA ARG A 14 -11.84 -11.70 6.54
C ARG A 14 -12.39 -11.27 5.18
N TYR A 15 -11.86 -10.19 4.60
CA TYR A 15 -12.26 -9.73 3.27
C TYR A 15 -11.63 -10.62 2.20
N ALA A 16 -10.33 -10.90 2.29
CA ALA A 16 -9.61 -11.72 1.32
C ALA A 16 -10.09 -13.19 1.30
N ALA A 17 -10.65 -13.70 2.41
CA ALA A 17 -11.21 -15.04 2.46
C ALA A 17 -12.39 -15.23 1.48
N ALA A 18 -13.13 -14.16 1.16
CA ALA A 18 -14.26 -14.21 0.23
C ALA A 18 -13.83 -14.36 -1.24
N ASP A 19 -12.58 -14.04 -1.57
CA ASP A 19 -12.05 -14.12 -2.93
C ASP A 19 -11.62 -15.55 -3.33
N PHE A 20 -11.63 -16.49 -2.38
CA PHE A 20 -11.30 -17.88 -2.67
C PHE A 20 -12.45 -18.59 -3.41
N PRO A 21 -12.14 -19.49 -4.37
CA PRO A 21 -13.15 -20.21 -5.12
C PRO A 21 -13.98 -21.12 -4.19
N PRO A 22 -15.27 -21.36 -4.51
CA PRO A 22 -16.12 -22.26 -3.74
C PRO A 22 -15.45 -23.62 -3.47
N GLY A 23 -15.59 -24.11 -2.25
CA GLY A 23 -14.94 -25.36 -1.81
C GLY A 23 -13.49 -25.21 -1.36
N THR A 24 -12.88 -24.02 -1.51
CA THR A 24 -11.56 -23.71 -0.94
C THR A 24 -11.72 -22.82 0.29
N LEU A 25 -11.44 -23.37 1.47
CA LEU A 25 -11.49 -22.62 2.72
C LEU A 25 -10.07 -22.37 3.25
N PRO A 26 -9.55 -21.13 3.13
CA PRO A 26 -8.26 -20.78 3.75
C PRO A 26 -8.33 -20.94 5.28
N LEU A 27 -7.18 -21.17 5.89
CA LEU A 27 -6.97 -20.97 7.31
C LEU A 27 -6.64 -19.50 7.57
N LEU A 28 -7.01 -18.99 8.74
CA LEU A 28 -6.68 -17.64 9.16
C LEU A 28 -5.68 -17.71 10.32
N LEU A 29 -4.62 -16.92 10.27
CA LEU A 29 -3.68 -16.82 11.37
C LEU A 29 -4.28 -15.98 12.49
N ASP A 30 -4.55 -16.59 13.65
CA ASP A 30 -5.07 -15.89 14.82
C ASP A 30 -4.07 -14.84 15.31
N GLY A 31 -4.57 -13.63 15.61
CA GLY A 31 -3.73 -12.47 15.95
C GLY A 31 -2.87 -11.89 14.81
N GLY A 32 -2.94 -12.46 13.60
CA GLY A 32 -2.16 -12.03 12.45
C GLY A 32 -0.63 -12.13 12.64
N THR A 33 0.11 -11.40 11.82
CA THR A 33 1.58 -11.35 11.89
C THR A 33 2.07 -10.74 13.21
N LYS A 34 1.28 -9.85 13.82
CA LYS A 34 1.56 -9.31 15.16
C LYS A 34 1.57 -10.41 16.22
N GLY A 35 0.55 -11.29 16.24
CA GLY A 35 0.50 -12.43 17.16
C GLY A 35 1.67 -13.39 16.96
N TRP A 36 2.10 -13.59 15.71
CA TRP A 36 3.31 -14.37 15.39
C TRP A 36 4.58 -13.76 16.00
N VAL A 37 4.74 -12.43 15.90
CA VAL A 37 5.85 -11.69 16.51
C VAL A 37 5.82 -11.78 18.02
N GLU A 38 4.66 -11.59 18.64
CA GLU A 38 4.47 -11.66 20.10
C GLU A 38 4.75 -13.07 20.65
N ALA A 39 4.52 -14.11 19.85
CA ALA A 39 4.89 -15.49 20.17
C ALA A 39 6.40 -15.77 20.05
N GLY A 40 7.22 -14.79 19.67
CA GLY A 40 8.68 -14.93 19.53
C GLY A 40 9.10 -15.79 18.34
N LEU A 41 8.23 -15.96 17.35
CA LEU A 41 8.51 -16.77 16.17
C LEU A 41 9.31 -15.99 15.11
N PRO A 42 10.15 -16.65 14.32
CA PRO A 42 11.05 -15.97 13.39
C PRO A 42 10.31 -15.31 12.22
N LEU A 43 10.88 -14.21 11.72
CA LEU A 43 10.44 -13.51 10.51
C LEU A 43 11.54 -13.51 9.45
N SER A 44 11.12 -13.51 8.18
CA SER A 44 11.97 -13.08 7.07
C SER A 44 11.73 -11.59 6.83
N ALA A 45 12.79 -10.85 6.57
CA ALA A 45 12.72 -9.47 6.07
C ALA A 45 13.03 -9.45 4.57
N GLY A 46 12.62 -8.37 3.90
CA GLY A 46 12.85 -8.18 2.47
C GLY A 46 11.63 -8.46 1.61
N LEU A 47 11.85 -8.46 0.29
CA LEU A 47 10.82 -8.56 -0.75
C LEU A 47 11.04 -9.81 -1.62
N GLU A 48 11.62 -10.87 -1.07
CA GLU A 48 12.06 -12.05 -1.84
C GLU A 48 10.91 -12.95 -2.31
N ARG A 49 9.75 -12.86 -1.66
CA ARG A 49 8.58 -13.72 -1.91
C ARG A 49 7.31 -12.91 -2.13
N LEU A 50 7.42 -11.90 -2.99
CA LEU A 50 6.26 -11.14 -3.44
C LEU A 50 5.36 -11.98 -4.34
N GLY A 51 4.07 -11.66 -4.33
CA GLY A 51 3.12 -12.17 -5.30
C GLY A 51 3.24 -11.37 -6.59
N PRO A 52 2.28 -10.48 -6.89
CA PRO A 52 2.41 -9.53 -7.99
C PRO A 52 3.47 -8.45 -7.69
N GLU A 53 3.81 -7.68 -8.73
CA GLU A 53 4.60 -6.45 -8.60
C GLU A 53 3.93 -5.51 -7.59
N PRO A 54 4.66 -4.92 -6.62
CA PRO A 54 4.07 -4.00 -5.65
C PRO A 54 3.58 -2.70 -6.32
N ASP A 55 2.28 -2.45 -6.26
CA ASP A 55 1.61 -1.24 -6.75
C ASP A 55 0.66 -0.61 -5.71
N ASP A 56 0.72 -1.10 -4.47
CA ASP A 56 -0.17 -0.74 -3.36
C ASP A 56 0.22 0.57 -2.66
N VAL A 57 1.42 1.10 -2.94
CA VAL A 57 1.92 2.37 -2.40
C VAL A 57 2.47 3.25 -3.51
N TYR A 58 1.93 4.47 -3.64
CA TYR A 58 2.54 5.49 -4.48
C TYR A 58 3.88 5.95 -3.87
N LYS A 59 4.99 5.69 -4.58
CA LYS A 59 6.32 6.18 -4.19
C LYS A 59 6.39 7.70 -4.36
N ARG A 60 6.12 8.43 -3.28
CA ARG A 60 6.12 9.90 -3.24
C ARG A 60 7.54 10.43 -3.50
N PRO A 61 7.76 11.28 -4.52
CA PRO A 61 9.10 11.78 -4.86
C PRO A 61 9.77 12.60 -3.75
N TYR A 62 8.99 13.18 -2.85
CA TYR A 62 9.44 14.03 -1.74
C TYR A 62 9.60 13.28 -0.40
N GLU A 63 9.41 11.95 -0.36
CA GLU A 63 9.63 11.12 0.84
C GLU A 63 10.92 10.31 0.72
N GLY A 64 11.69 10.20 1.81
CA GLY A 64 12.96 9.48 1.80
C GLY A 64 14.07 10.21 1.02
N THR A 65 15.18 9.52 0.78
CA THR A 65 16.37 10.08 0.11
C THR A 65 16.86 9.22 -1.07
N ASP A 66 16.09 8.21 -1.47
CA ASP A 66 16.42 7.25 -2.52
C ASP A 66 15.67 7.53 -3.84
N ASN A 67 14.89 8.60 -3.90
CA ASN A 67 14.26 9.06 -5.13
C ASN A 67 15.28 9.64 -6.11
N SER A 68 15.05 9.42 -7.41
CA SER A 68 15.88 10.02 -8.44
C SER A 68 15.64 11.53 -8.52
N ALA A 69 16.68 12.28 -8.90
CA ALA A 69 16.56 13.72 -9.14
C ALA A 69 15.49 14.04 -10.20
N ALA A 70 15.34 13.17 -11.21
CA ALA A 70 14.33 13.32 -12.26
C ALA A 70 12.90 13.14 -11.73
N ALA A 71 12.65 12.19 -10.82
CA ALA A 71 11.34 12.03 -10.20
C ALA A 71 10.97 13.24 -9.33
N MET A 72 11.94 13.77 -8.58
CA MET A 72 11.74 14.99 -7.80
C MET A 72 11.49 16.21 -8.71
N GLN A 73 12.23 16.34 -9.81
CA GLN A 73 11.99 17.41 -10.77
C GLN A 73 10.60 17.31 -11.40
N GLY A 74 10.17 16.12 -11.81
CA GLY A 74 8.83 15.91 -12.36
C GLY A 74 7.72 16.22 -11.35
N TYR A 75 7.95 15.99 -10.06
CA TYR A 75 7.03 16.41 -9.00
C TYR A 75 6.92 17.94 -8.91
N ILE A 76 8.06 18.65 -8.95
CA ILE A 76 8.08 20.13 -8.94
C ILE A 76 7.37 20.68 -10.18
N ASP A 77 7.66 20.14 -11.35
CA ASP A 77 7.03 20.57 -12.60
C ASP A 77 5.51 20.37 -12.54
N TRP A 78 5.05 19.24 -12.00
CA TRP A 78 3.64 18.99 -11.73
C TRP A 78 3.03 20.03 -10.78
N GLU A 79 3.68 20.34 -9.64
CA GLU A 79 3.20 21.33 -8.67
C GLU A 79 3.04 22.72 -9.29
N LEU A 80 3.98 23.14 -10.15
CA LEU A 80 3.94 24.44 -10.82
C LEU A 80 2.73 24.57 -11.76
N GLU A 81 2.27 23.48 -12.36
CA GLU A 81 1.12 23.47 -13.27
C GLU A 81 -0.24 23.37 -12.54
N LEU A 82 -0.26 23.07 -11.25
CA LEU A 82 -1.51 22.84 -10.51
C LEU A 82 -2.45 24.05 -10.53
N VAL A 83 -1.91 25.27 -10.47
CA VAL A 83 -2.75 26.49 -10.48
C VAL A 83 -3.52 26.61 -11.80
N ASP A 84 -2.90 26.28 -12.93
CA ASP A 84 -3.56 26.34 -14.23
C ASP A 84 -4.51 25.16 -14.45
N GLN A 85 -4.24 24.01 -13.84
CA GLN A 85 -5.22 22.91 -13.76
C GLN A 85 -6.46 23.33 -12.96
N LEU A 86 -6.29 23.98 -11.81
CA LEU A 86 -7.40 24.49 -10.98
C LEU A 86 -8.25 25.52 -11.76
N LYS A 87 -7.64 26.47 -12.46
CA LYS A 87 -8.38 27.44 -13.30
C LYS A 87 -9.21 26.77 -14.40
N ARG A 88 -8.70 25.68 -15.00
CA ARG A 88 -9.40 24.93 -16.04
C ARG A 88 -10.56 24.11 -15.48
N ASP A 89 -10.38 23.51 -14.30
CA ASP A 89 -11.41 22.73 -13.61
C ASP A 89 -12.54 23.63 -13.08
N GLY A 90 -12.18 24.75 -12.44
CA GLY A 90 -13.13 25.78 -11.99
C GLY A 90 -14.04 25.38 -10.81
N ALA A 91 -13.92 24.16 -10.26
CA ALA A 91 -14.80 23.67 -9.19
C ALA A 91 -14.21 23.83 -7.78
N HIS A 92 -12.96 24.30 -7.67
CA HIS A 92 -12.20 24.30 -6.43
C HIS A 92 -12.72 25.24 -5.33
N ASN A 93 -13.37 26.36 -5.68
CA ASN A 93 -13.90 27.35 -4.74
C ASN A 93 -12.91 27.90 -3.68
N PHE A 94 -11.61 27.62 -3.79
CA PHE A 94 -10.58 28.15 -2.90
C PHE A 94 -10.45 29.68 -2.97
N ARG A 95 -10.19 30.30 -1.82
CA ARG A 95 -9.88 31.74 -1.67
C ARG A 95 -8.71 31.90 -0.72
N VAL A 96 -7.77 32.78 -1.05
CA VAL A 96 -6.66 33.18 -0.16
C VAL A 96 -7.08 34.47 0.54
N ILE A 97 -7.00 34.50 1.87
CA ILE A 97 -7.39 35.64 2.72
C ILE A 97 -6.19 36.47 3.16
#